data_AF-A0AAW6KGT2-F1
#
_entry.id   AF-A0AAW6KGT2-F1
#
_cell.length_a   1.000
_cell.length_b   1.000
_cell.length_c   1.000
_cell.angle_alpha   90.00
_cell.angle_beta   90.00
_cell.angle_gamma   90.00
#
_symmetry.space_group_name_H-M   'P 1'
#
loop_
_entity.id
_entity.type
_entity.pdbx_description
1 polymer ?
#
loop_
_entity_poly.entity_id
_entity_poly.type
_entity_poly.pdbx_seq_one_letter_code
_entity_poly.pdbx_strand_id
1 'polypeptide(L)'
;LIEKKDAQHVKGGTSLFKAIRIIVIADLFMSLDNVIAVAGASHGRLMLVVVGLMVSVPVIIWGSRLIQAALAKFPLFIYAGSGLLAYTGGEMIVREQELSSFMAQHSTLEMLLPVLTVIFVILASIYYEQTSEKH
;
A
#
# COMPACT_ATOMS: atom_id res chain seq x y z
N LEU A 1 -18.29 -27.59 7.12
CA LEU A 1 -17.44 -28.33 6.16
C LEU A 1 -16.53 -27.31 5.50
N ILE A 2 -15.39 -27.09 6.14
CA ILE A 2 -14.35 -26.13 5.74
C ILE A 2 -13.55 -26.79 4.61
N GLU A 3 -13.46 -26.15 3.45
CA GLU A 3 -12.52 -26.56 2.41
C GLU A 3 -11.08 -26.35 2.89
N LYS A 4 -10.51 -27.41 3.44
CA LYS A 4 -9.08 -27.66 3.44
C LYS A 4 -8.68 -28.11 2.02
N LYS A 5 -8.12 -27.20 1.24
CA LYS A 5 -7.31 -27.41 0.03
C LYS A 5 -6.54 -26.10 -0.18
N ASP A 6 -5.23 -26.02 -0.17
CA ASP A 6 -4.16 -27.00 -0.13
C ASP A 6 -2.99 -26.29 0.54
N ALA A 7 -2.29 -26.97 1.44
CA ALA A 7 -0.87 -26.75 1.62
C ALA A 7 -0.22 -27.11 0.28
N GLN A 8 -0.25 -26.18 -0.68
CA GLN A 8 0.33 -26.41 -1.97
C GLN A 8 1.83 -26.58 -1.76
N HIS A 9 2.30 -27.79 -2.03
CA HIS A 9 3.56 -27.99 -2.71
C HIS A 9 3.63 -26.99 -3.87
N VAL A 10 4.19 -25.83 -3.58
CA VAL A 10 4.54 -24.82 -4.55
C VAL A 10 5.57 -25.48 -5.45
N LYS A 11 5.15 -25.96 -6.62
CA LYS A 11 6.05 -26.04 -7.78
C LYS A 11 6.64 -24.63 -7.90
N GLY A 12 7.91 -24.46 -7.52
CA GLY A 12 8.56 -23.16 -7.29
C GLY A 12 8.24 -22.08 -8.32
N GLY A 13 8.05 -22.46 -9.59
CA GLY A 13 7.70 -21.54 -10.68
C GLY A 13 6.30 -20.93 -10.62
N THR A 14 5.25 -21.65 -10.20
CA THR A 14 3.86 -21.15 -10.32
C THR A 14 3.47 -20.17 -9.22
N SER A 15 3.95 -20.37 -7.98
CA SER A 15 3.63 -19.45 -6.87
C SER A 15 4.40 -18.14 -6.96
N LEU A 16 5.68 -18.19 -7.34
CA LEU A 16 6.49 -16.98 -7.54
C LEU A 16 5.92 -16.12 -8.67
N PHE A 17 5.57 -16.74 -9.80
CA PHE A 17 4.94 -16.02 -10.91
C PHE A 17 3.59 -15.40 -10.51
N LYS A 18 2.79 -16.12 -9.70
CA LYS A 18 1.52 -15.61 -9.17
C LYS A 18 1.73 -14.41 -8.24
N ALA A 19 2.69 -14.49 -7.31
CA ALA A 19 3.01 -13.41 -6.38
C ALA A 19 3.54 -12.16 -7.11
N ILE A 20 4.47 -12.35 -8.06
CA ILE A 20 4.99 -11.26 -8.90
C ILE A 20 3.85 -10.61 -9.68
N ARG A 21 2.95 -11.40 -10.27
CA ARG A 21 1.78 -10.87 -11.00
C ARG A 21 0.89 -9.99 -10.11
N ILE A 22 0.64 -10.41 -8.86
CA ILE A 22 -0.15 -9.61 -7.91
C ILE A 22 0.54 -8.29 -7.57
N ILE A 23 1.86 -8.32 -7.30
CA ILE A 23 2.65 -7.13 -6.97
C ILE A 23 2.66 -6.13 -8.14
N VAL A 24 2.94 -6.61 -9.35
CA VAL A 24 2.99 -5.75 -10.55
C VAL A 24 1.63 -5.15 -10.85
N ILE A 25 0.54 -5.93 -10.73
CA ILE A 25 -0.81 -5.39 -10.95
C ILE A 25 -1.14 -4.31 -9.90
N ALA A 26 -0.83 -4.55 -8.63
CA ALA A 26 -1.07 -3.56 -7.56
C ALA A 26 -0.24 -2.29 -7.77
N ASP A 27 1.04 -2.42 -8.13
CA ASP A 27 1.93 -1.29 -8.43
C ASP A 27 1.41 -0.49 -9.64
N LEU A 28 0.90 -1.15 -10.68
CA LEU A 28 0.30 -0.49 -11.83
C LEU A 28 -1.00 0.26 -11.48
N PHE A 29 -1.88 -0.30 -10.65
CA PHE A 29 -3.11 0.41 -10.25
C PHE A 29 -2.82 1.61 -9.36
N MET A 30 -1.92 1.47 -8.38
CA MET A 30 -1.51 2.57 -7.53
C MET A 30 -0.73 3.64 -8.31
N SER A 31 0.14 3.21 -9.22
CA SER A 31 0.96 4.11 -10.03
C SER A 31 0.22 4.67 -11.24
N LEU A 32 -0.93 4.14 -11.66
CA LEU A 32 -1.70 4.72 -12.76
C LEU A 32 -2.11 6.15 -12.44
N ASP A 33 -2.63 6.38 -11.24
CA ASP A 33 -2.99 7.71 -10.76
C ASP A 33 -1.74 8.60 -10.61
N ASN A 34 -0.63 8.02 -10.14
CA ASN A 34 0.66 8.72 -10.07
C ASN A 34 1.23 9.06 -11.47
N VAL A 35 1.08 8.18 -12.46
CA VAL A 35 1.52 8.34 -13.84
C VAL A 35 0.70 9.42 -14.53
N ILE A 36 -0.61 9.48 -14.28
CA ILE A 36 -1.48 10.54 -14.80
C ILE A 36 -1.10 11.89 -14.17
N ALA A 37 -0.84 11.93 -12.86
CA ALA A 37 -0.38 13.15 -12.18
C ALA A 37 0.99 13.63 -12.70
N VAL A 38 1.97 12.73 -12.86
CA VAL A 38 3.29 13.07 -13.42
C VAL A 38 3.19 13.39 -14.92
N ALA A 39 2.29 12.75 -15.68
CA ALA A 39 2.01 13.11 -17.07
C ALA A 39 1.49 14.56 -17.18
N GLY A 40 0.60 14.97 -16.28
CA GLY A 40 0.16 16.36 -16.14
C GLY A 40 1.30 17.33 -15.75
N ALA A 41 2.16 16.94 -14.81
CA ALA A 41 3.29 17.77 -14.36
C ALA A 41 4.49 17.79 -15.33
N SER A 42 4.65 16.78 -16.18
CA SER A 42 5.81 16.62 -17.08
C SER A 42 5.73 17.45 -18.36
N HIS A 43 4.76 18.37 -18.46
CA HIS A 43 4.58 19.27 -19.60
C HIS A 43 4.58 18.53 -20.96
N GLY A 44 3.96 17.35 -21.00
CA GLY A 44 3.85 16.51 -22.21
C GLY A 44 5.03 15.58 -22.48
N ARG A 45 6.05 15.53 -21.63
CA ARG A 45 7.20 14.61 -21.79
C ARG A 45 6.91 13.23 -21.20
N LEU A 46 5.95 12.51 -21.81
CA LEU A 46 5.57 11.14 -21.43
C LEU A 46 6.75 10.16 -21.33
N MET A 47 7.82 10.41 -22.08
CA MET A 47 9.07 9.63 -22.01
C MET A 47 9.65 9.56 -20.59
N LEU A 48 9.59 10.65 -19.81
CA LEU A 48 10.11 10.67 -18.43
C LEU A 48 9.29 9.75 -17.50
N VAL A 49 7.97 9.70 -17.71
CA VAL A 49 7.03 8.90 -16.94
C VAL A 49 7.26 7.41 -17.20
N VAL A 50 7.35 7.02 -18.47
CA VAL A 50 7.55 5.63 -18.89
C VAL A 50 8.90 5.08 -18.39
N VAL A 51 9.97 5.88 -18.45
CA VAL A 51 11.29 5.48 -17.93
C VAL A 51 11.25 5.29 -16.42
N GLY A 52 10.57 6.17 -15.68
CA GLY A 52 10.41 6.03 -14.23
C GLY A 52 9.70 4.73 -13.83
N LEU A 53 8.61 4.40 -14.54
CA LEU A 53 7.85 3.18 -14.29
C LEU A 53 8.64 1.91 -14.66
N MET A 54 9.38 1.93 -15.78
CA MET A 54 10.22 0.82 -16.20
C MET A 54 11.33 0.51 -15.18
N VAL A 55 11.84 1.53 -14.49
CA VAL A 55 12.87 1.37 -13.46
C VAL A 55 12.27 0.97 -12.10
N SER A 56 11.05 1.41 -11.75
CA SER A 56 10.45 1.09 -10.44
C SER A 56 10.16 -0.40 -10.28
N VAL A 57 9.63 -1.07 -11.31
CA VAL A 57 9.20 -2.46 -11.20
C VAL A 57 10.37 -3.40 -10.83
N PRO A 58 11.54 -3.39 -11.51
CA PRO A 58 12.69 -4.17 -11.09
C PRO A 58 13.18 -3.84 -9.68
N VAL A 59 13.18 -2.55 -9.33
CA VAL A 59 13.61 -2.08 -8.01
C VAL A 59 12.70 -2.63 -6.91
N ILE A 60 11.38 -2.63 -7.11
CA ILE A 60 10.41 -3.18 -6.15
C ILE A 60 10.59 -4.70 -6.03
N ILE A 61 10.74 -5.40 -7.15
CA ILE A 61 10.91 -6.87 -7.15
C ILE A 61 12.18 -7.25 -6.39
N TRP A 62 13.31 -6.59 -6.66
CA TRP A 62 14.58 -6.89 -5.97
C TRP A 62 14.60 -6.38 -4.53
N GLY A 63 14.10 -5.17 -4.31
CA GLY A 63 13.99 -4.55 -3.00
C GLY A 63 13.10 -5.33 -2.04
N SER A 64 12.10 -6.05 -2.54
CA SER A 64 11.22 -6.88 -1.71
C SER A 64 11.97 -7.90 -0.86
N ARG A 65 13.11 -8.44 -1.34
CA ARG A 65 13.94 -9.38 -0.54
C ARG A 65 14.60 -8.68 0.65
N LEU A 66 15.10 -7.46 0.45
CA LEU A 66 15.67 -6.64 1.52
C LEU A 66 14.60 -6.26 2.54
N ILE A 67 13.43 -5.82 2.06
CA ILE A 67 12.31 -5.46 2.93
C ILE A 67 11.83 -6.68 3.72
N GLN A 68 11.67 -7.84 3.07
CA GLN A 68 11.28 -9.08 3.76
C GLN A 68 12.29 -9.48 4.84
N ALA A 69 13.58 -9.39 4.55
CA ALA A 69 14.62 -9.67 5.55
C ALA A 69 14.56 -8.68 6.73
N ALA A 70 14.28 -7.40 6.47
CA ALA A 70 14.11 -6.39 7.51
C ALA A 70 12.87 -6.65 8.35
N LEU A 71 11.72 -6.97 7.75
CA LEU A 71 10.47 -7.28 8.44
C LEU A 71 10.59 -8.56 9.29
N ALA A 72 11.31 -9.57 8.81
CA ALA A 72 11.57 -10.79 9.59
C ALA A 72 12.41 -10.52 10.85
N LYS A 73 13.34 -9.55 10.78
CA LYS A 73 14.18 -9.16 11.92
C LYS A 73 13.48 -8.18 12.85
N PHE A 74 12.63 -7.31 12.31
CA PHE A 74 11.98 -6.22 13.02
C PHE A 74 10.49 -6.14 12.64
N PRO A 75 9.64 -7.00 13.21
CA PRO A 75 8.21 -7.05 12.90
C PRO A 75 7.47 -5.74 13.25
N LEU A 76 8.03 -4.92 14.16
CA LEU A 76 7.49 -3.59 14.49
C LEU A 76 7.35 -2.67 13.26
N PHE A 77 8.16 -2.87 12.22
CA PHE A 77 8.04 -2.10 10.98
C PHE A 77 6.73 -2.32 10.24
N ILE A 78 6.03 -3.44 10.46
CA ILE A 78 4.70 -3.67 9.87
C ILE A 78 3.70 -2.65 10.41
N TYR A 79 3.68 -2.47 11.74
CA TYR A 79 2.80 -1.50 12.40
C TYR A 79 3.19 -0.05 12.10
N ALA A 80 4.48 0.25 12.08
CA ALA A 80 4.97 1.58 11.73
C ALA A 80 4.63 1.93 10.27
N GLY A 81 4.85 1.00 9.35
CA GLY A 81 4.54 1.16 7.93
C GLY A 81 3.04 1.29 7.67
N SER A 82 2.21 0.43 8.27
CA SER A 82 0.76 0.51 8.11
C SER A 82 0.18 1.80 8.72
N GLY A 83 0.70 2.24 9.87
CA GLY A 83 0.33 3.52 10.46
C GLY A 83 0.69 4.71 9.56
N LEU A 84 1.89 4.73 8.98
CA LEU A 84 2.30 5.79 8.05
C LEU A 84 1.43 5.81 6.77
N LEU A 85 1.14 4.64 6.21
CA LEU A 85 0.27 4.49 5.04
C LEU A 85 -1.17 4.94 5.35
N ALA A 86 -1.70 4.56 6.51
CA ALA A 86 -3.02 4.98 6.96
C ALA A 86 -3.10 6.49 7.18
N TYR A 87 -2.07 7.08 7.79
CA TYR A 87 -2.00 8.54 7.97
C TYR A 87 -2.00 9.27 6.64
N THR A 88 -1.14 8.86 5.72
CA THR A 88 -1.02 9.48 4.39
C THR A 88 -2.32 9.31 3.61
N GLY A 89 -2.94 8.13 3.63
CA GLY A 89 -4.24 7.90 3.00
C GLY A 89 -5.37 8.73 3.62
N GLY A 90 -5.40 8.84 4.95
CA GLY A 90 -6.33 9.72 5.65
C GLY A 90 -6.13 11.19 5.30
N GLU A 91 -4.89 11.63 5.17
CA GLU A 91 -4.55 12.99 4.73
C GLU A 91 -4.99 13.23 3.27
N MET A 92 -4.80 12.25 2.37
CA MET A 92 -5.28 12.33 0.99
C MET A 92 -6.80 12.49 0.91
N ILE A 93 -7.55 11.75 1.74
CA ILE A 93 -9.02 11.87 1.85
C ILE A 93 -9.43 13.27 2.32
N VAL A 94 -8.75 13.82 3.33
CA VAL A 94 -9.07 15.16 3.87
C VAL A 94 -8.77 16.27 2.85
N ARG A 95 -7.70 16.11 2.06
CA ARG A 95 -7.25 17.09 1.06
C ARG A 95 -7.99 17.00 -0.28
N GLU A 96 -8.91 16.05 -0.42
CA GLU A 96 -9.78 15.94 -1.60
C GLU A 96 -10.56 17.25 -1.78
N GLN A 97 -10.50 17.84 -2.98
CA GLN A 97 -10.95 19.21 -3.26
C GLN A 97 -12.45 19.43 -3.01
N GLU A 98 -13.26 18.37 -3.11
CA GLU A 98 -14.69 18.41 -2.78
C GLU A 98 -14.95 18.38 -1.27
N LEU A 99 -14.08 17.74 -0.49
CA LEU A 99 -14.18 17.67 0.97
C LEU A 99 -13.53 18.88 1.65
N SER A 100 -12.51 19.49 1.04
CA SER A 100 -11.76 20.61 1.65
C SER A 100 -12.64 21.82 1.96
N SER A 101 -13.68 22.07 1.16
CA SER A 101 -14.60 23.20 1.37
C SER A 101 -15.49 23.03 2.61
N PHE A 102 -15.86 21.78 2.93
CA PHE A 102 -16.64 21.43 4.12
C PHE A 102 -15.72 21.26 5.36
N MET A 103 -14.52 20.72 5.16
CA MET A 103 -13.51 20.50 6.20
C MET A 103 -12.85 21.80 6.69
N ALA A 104 -12.62 22.78 5.80
CA ALA A 104 -12.03 24.08 6.16
C ALA A 104 -12.92 24.88 7.14
N GLN A 105 -14.22 24.59 7.17
CA GLN A 105 -15.15 25.21 8.12
C GLN A 105 -15.00 24.63 9.53
N HIS A 106 -14.42 23.44 9.69
CA HIS A 106 -14.23 22.72 10.95
C HIS A 106 -12.79 22.20 11.08
N SER A 107 -11.85 23.10 11.41
CA SER A 107 -10.42 22.82 11.57
C SER A 107 -10.08 21.63 12.48
N THR A 108 -10.97 21.27 13.41
CA THR A 108 -10.83 20.08 14.26
C THR A 108 -11.00 18.76 13.50
N LEU A 109 -11.85 18.70 12.48
CA LEU A 109 -12.10 17.49 11.69
C LEU A 109 -10.93 17.17 10.76
N GLU A 110 -10.27 18.19 10.20
CA GLU A 110 -9.07 18.02 9.39
C GLU A 110 -7.94 17.32 10.15
N MET A 111 -7.82 17.59 11.45
CA MET A 111 -6.81 16.97 12.31
C MET A 111 -7.24 15.59 12.82
N LEU A 112 -8.52 15.41 13.15
CA LEU A 112 -9.04 14.18 13.75
C LEU A 112 -9.13 13.02 12.75
N LEU A 113 -9.49 13.29 11.50
CA LEU A 113 -9.82 12.26 10.52
C LEU A 113 -8.60 11.39 10.14
N PRO A 114 -7.40 11.95 9.85
CA PRO A 114 -6.21 11.14 9.59
C PRO A 114 -5.80 10.32 10.83
N VAL A 115 -5.88 10.90 12.03
CA VAL A 115 -5.57 10.19 13.27
C VAL A 115 -6.53 9.02 13.50
N LEU A 116 -7.83 9.21 13.24
CA LEU A 116 -8.83 8.15 13.32
C LEU A 116 -8.54 7.02 12.31
N THR A 117 -8.14 7.35 11.08
CA THR A 117 -7.78 6.31 10.09
C THR A 117 -6.57 5.49 10.54
N VAL A 118 -5.56 6.13 11.14
CA VAL A 118 -4.41 5.42 11.73
C VAL A 118 -4.84 4.49 12.86
N ILE A 119 -5.64 5.00 13.80
CA ILE A 119 -6.16 4.20 14.92
C ILE A 119 -6.96 3.00 14.40
N PHE A 120 -7.85 3.23 13.44
CA PHE A 120 -8.65 2.16 12.82
C PHE A 120 -7.77 1.10 12.17
N VAL A 121 -6.77 1.49 11.38
CA VAL A 121 -5.88 0.55 10.69
C VAL A 121 -5.00 -0.23 11.67
N ILE A 122 -4.49 0.41 12.72
CA ILE A 122 -3.69 -0.27 13.75
C ILE A 122 -4.56 -1.25 14.55
N LEU A 123 -5.77 -0.85 14.97
CA LEU A 123 -6.69 -1.75 15.67
C LEU A 123 -7.09 -2.94 14.81
N ALA A 124 -7.41 -2.71 13.54
CA ALA A 124 -7.69 -3.79 12.59
C ALA A 124 -6.47 -4.71 12.43
N SER A 125 -5.26 -4.15 12.32
CA SER A 125 -4.02 -4.92 12.21
C SER A 125 -3.82 -5.84 13.42
N ILE A 126 -4.01 -5.34 14.64
CA ILE A 126 -3.90 -6.13 15.88
C ILE A 126 -5.00 -7.19 15.96
N TYR A 127 -6.24 -6.86 15.59
CA TYR A 127 -7.38 -7.79 15.60
C TYR A 127 -7.17 -8.98 14.65
N TYR A 128 -6.63 -8.71 13.45
CA TYR A 128 -6.28 -9.76 12.49
C TYR A 128 -5.15 -10.64 13.01
N GLU A 129 -4.15 -10.08 13.68
CA GLU A 129 -3.05 -10.85 14.28
C GLU A 129 -3.55 -11.78 15.41
N GLN A 130 -4.44 -11.30 16.29
CA GLN A 130 -5.06 -12.14 17.33
C GLN A 130 -5.97 -13.24 16.79
N THR A 131 -6.66 -12.99 15.68
CA THR A 131 -7.51 -14.00 15.04
C THR A 131 -6.67 -15.08 14.36
N SER A 132 -5.49 -14.74 13.86
CA SER A 132 -4.58 -15.68 13.21
C SER A 132 -3.86 -16.63 14.17
N GLU A 133 -3.74 -16.30 15.47
CA GLU A 133 -3.17 -17.22 16.48
C GLU A 133 -4.14 -18.32 16.94
N LYS A 134 -5.45 -18.18 16.66
CA LYS A 134 -6.48 -19.13 17.12
C LYS A 134 -6.82 -20.24 16.11
N HIS A 135 -6.22 -20.25 14.92
CA HIS A 135 -6.45 -21.23 13.85
C HIS A 135 -5.15 -21.79 13.28
#